data_AF-A0A923KZ81-F1
#
_entry.id   AF-A0A923KZ81-F1
#
_cell.length_a   1.000
_cell.length_b   1.000
_cell.length_c   1.000
_cell.angle_alpha   90.00
_cell.angle_beta   90.00
_cell.angle_gamma   90.00
#
_symmetry.space_group_name_H-M   'P 1'
#
loop_
_entity.id
_entity.type
_entity.pdbx_description
1 polymer ?
#
loop_
_entity_poly.entity_id
_entity_poly.type
_entity_poly.pdbx_seq_one_letter_code
_entity_poly.pdbx_strand_id
1 'polypeptide(L)'
;MKFEQISIGDHLILRANLENGSESISLAQNQAFKKAEKVHKDAPSGRKRNFDEIRSQNFLGTLADIVCARLLKAYFKKHHLDICVTRYDDVRTDDFEDHDQYDIKLSSQGRDYLVEIRSSVCIYMPLNSMIRNWQILGPYASSVKGVTETEKPFYLRPIYHLSSFEENKKTNKYQRTSADEMIGRGELQLYFVGGATNAILQAKGRNEAGQELKQGNAEFRVLDITDGLDAKEVLEVIGQIAKKEFAGSENE
;
A
#
# COMPACT_ATOMS: atom_id res chain seq x y z
N MET A 1 -6.44 15.66 5.18
CA MET A 1 -5.43 14.84 5.88
C MET A 1 -4.09 15.56 5.80
N LYS A 2 -3.35 15.62 6.90
CA LYS A 2 -2.00 16.20 6.93
C LYS A 2 -0.96 15.09 6.91
N PHE A 3 0.21 15.37 6.36
CA PHE A 3 1.35 14.47 6.35
C PHE A 3 2.54 15.18 6.99
N GLU A 4 3.26 14.46 7.86
CA GLU A 4 4.55 14.90 8.37
C GLU A 4 5.67 14.30 7.53
N GLN A 5 6.62 15.14 7.13
CA GLN A 5 7.83 14.71 6.43
C GLN A 5 8.89 14.25 7.42
N ILE A 6 9.47 13.08 7.16
CA ILE A 6 10.53 12.48 7.98
C ILE A 6 11.63 11.99 7.05
N SER A 7 12.88 12.39 7.33
CA SER A 7 14.05 11.90 6.60
C SER A 7 14.74 10.79 7.38
N ILE A 8 15.02 9.67 6.72
CA ILE A 8 15.77 8.55 7.27
C ILE A 8 17.00 8.34 6.40
N GLY A 9 18.13 8.93 6.81
CA GLY A 9 19.26 9.12 5.90
C GLY A 9 18.83 10.02 4.75
N ASP A 10 19.10 9.59 3.52
CA ASP A 10 18.71 10.31 2.30
C ASP A 10 17.30 9.94 1.81
N HIS A 11 16.59 9.06 2.50
CA HIS A 11 15.26 8.58 2.09
C HIS A 11 14.15 9.39 2.78
N LEU A 12 13.33 10.11 2.01
CA LEU A 12 12.17 10.85 2.54
C LEU A 12 10.93 9.95 2.64
N ILE A 13 10.29 9.94 3.81
CA ILE A 13 9.00 9.27 4.03
C ILE A 13 7.95 10.27 4.55
N LEU A 14 6.68 9.89 4.46
CA LEU A 14 5.56 10.68 4.95
C LEU A 14 4.78 9.91 6.02
N ARG A 15 4.64 10.46 7.23
CA ARG A 15 3.71 9.94 8.23
C ARG A 15 2.32 10.52 8.00
N ALA A 16 1.31 9.68 7.85
CA ALA A 16 -0.08 10.12 7.79
C ALA A 16 -0.56 10.51 9.20
N ASN A 17 -1.02 11.76 9.37
CA ASN A 17 -1.64 12.18 10.62
C ASN A 17 -3.10 11.74 10.61
N LEU A 18 -3.35 10.58 11.23
CA LEU A 18 -4.66 9.98 11.39
C LEU A 18 -5.26 10.42 12.73
N GLU A 19 -6.28 11.27 12.65
CA GLU A 19 -7.03 11.70 13.83
C GLU A 19 -8.10 10.64 14.14
N ASN A 20 -8.25 10.28 15.42
CA ASN A 20 -9.28 9.33 15.85
C ASN A 20 -10.67 9.80 15.41
N GLY A 21 -11.49 8.88 14.88
CA GLY A 21 -12.80 9.20 14.33
C GLY A 21 -12.79 10.02 13.03
N SER A 22 -11.62 10.22 12.40
CA SER A 22 -11.56 10.87 11.10
C SER A 22 -12.35 10.10 10.04
N GLU A 23 -12.89 10.83 9.06
CA GLU A 23 -13.62 10.26 7.92
C GLU A 23 -12.87 9.11 7.24
N SER A 24 -11.54 9.17 7.17
CA SER A 24 -10.71 8.09 6.62
C SER A 24 -10.81 6.80 7.42
N ILE A 25 -10.75 6.90 8.75
CA ILE A 25 -10.84 5.73 9.63
C ILE A 25 -12.25 5.14 9.56
N SER A 26 -13.28 5.98 9.65
CA SER A 26 -14.68 5.52 9.58
C SER A 26 -15.00 4.84 8.24
N LEU A 27 -14.51 5.42 7.13
CA LEU A 27 -14.67 4.81 5.81
C LEU A 27 -13.95 3.45 5.71
N ALA A 28 -12.70 3.37 6.19
CA ALA A 28 -11.95 2.12 6.21
C ALA A 28 -12.62 1.06 7.06
N GLN A 29 -13.15 1.41 8.24
CA GLN A 29 -13.87 0.48 9.13
C GLN A 29 -15.11 -0.08 8.43
N ASN A 30 -15.90 0.76 7.79
CA ASN A 30 -17.12 0.36 7.10
C ASN A 30 -16.82 -0.58 5.91
N GLN A 31 -15.85 -0.21 5.06
CA GLN A 31 -15.47 -1.03 3.91
C GLN A 31 -14.82 -2.35 4.35
N ALA A 32 -13.98 -2.34 5.39
CA ALA A 32 -13.36 -3.54 5.93
C ALA A 32 -14.36 -4.52 6.54
N PHE A 33 -15.39 -4.00 7.22
CA PHE A 33 -16.48 -4.81 7.75
C PHE A 33 -17.20 -5.56 6.62
N LYS A 34 -17.61 -4.86 5.56
CA LYS A 34 -18.25 -5.46 4.39
C LYS A 34 -17.37 -6.51 3.71
N LYS A 35 -16.07 -6.20 3.49
CA LYS A 35 -15.11 -7.16 2.94
C LYS A 35 -14.99 -8.41 3.81
N ALA A 36 -14.96 -8.26 5.13
CA ALA A 36 -14.76 -9.39 6.05
C ALA A 36 -15.92 -10.41 6.01
N GLU A 37 -17.14 -10.00 5.67
CA GLU A 37 -18.29 -10.89 5.53
C GLU A 37 -18.20 -11.79 4.29
N LYS A 38 -17.46 -11.36 3.26
CA LYS A 38 -17.37 -12.02 1.96
C LYS A 38 -16.08 -12.84 1.77
N VAL A 39 -15.04 -12.58 2.57
CA VAL A 39 -13.73 -13.24 2.46
C VAL A 39 -13.72 -14.64 3.09
N HIS A 40 -13.17 -15.62 2.36
CA HIS A 40 -12.95 -16.97 2.88
C HIS A 40 -12.05 -16.98 4.13
N LYS A 41 -12.44 -17.79 5.12
CA LYS A 41 -11.78 -17.86 6.44
C LYS A 41 -10.39 -18.48 6.42
N ASP A 42 -10.03 -19.21 5.37
CA ASP A 42 -8.74 -19.86 5.26
C ASP A 42 -7.66 -18.84 4.87
N ALA A 43 -6.54 -18.83 5.59
CA ALA A 43 -5.35 -18.09 5.18
C ALA A 43 -4.56 -18.87 4.11
N PRO A 44 -3.76 -18.21 3.27
CA PRO A 44 -2.82 -18.88 2.36
C PRO A 44 -1.86 -19.85 3.06
N SER A 45 -1.64 -19.68 4.37
CA SER A 45 -0.81 -20.57 5.20
C SER A 45 -1.55 -21.80 5.75
N GLY A 46 -2.83 -22.00 5.41
CA GLY A 46 -3.67 -23.09 5.93
C GLY A 46 -4.26 -22.86 7.34
N ARG A 47 -3.96 -21.72 7.99
CA ARG A 47 -4.56 -21.35 9.29
C ARG A 47 -5.94 -20.74 9.08
N LYS A 48 -6.94 -21.17 9.86
CA LYS A 48 -8.23 -20.48 9.93
C LYS A 48 -8.09 -19.15 10.66
N ARG A 49 -8.45 -18.06 9.99
CA ARG A 49 -8.55 -16.72 10.58
C ARG A 49 -9.96 -16.53 11.13
N ASN A 50 -10.07 -15.92 12.30
CA ASN A 50 -11.36 -15.49 12.81
C ASN A 50 -11.81 -14.21 12.09
N PHE A 51 -13.09 -13.87 12.24
CA PHE A 51 -13.69 -12.71 11.57
C PHE A 51 -12.97 -11.41 11.96
N ASP A 52 -12.62 -11.24 13.23
CA ASP A 52 -11.95 -10.03 13.73
C ASP A 52 -10.56 -9.83 13.12
N GLU A 53 -9.82 -10.92 12.90
CA GLU A 53 -8.53 -10.86 12.23
C GLU A 53 -8.71 -10.48 10.76
N ILE A 54 -9.66 -11.09 10.05
CA ILE A 54 -9.94 -10.74 8.66
C ILE A 54 -10.34 -9.26 8.54
N ARG A 55 -11.28 -8.81 9.39
CA ARG A 55 -11.71 -7.41 9.46
C ARG A 55 -10.56 -6.47 9.74
N SER A 56 -9.71 -6.80 10.71
CA SER A 56 -8.57 -5.97 11.09
C SER A 56 -7.51 -5.88 9.98
N GLN A 57 -7.25 -6.97 9.25
CA GLN A 57 -6.34 -6.94 8.09
C GLN A 57 -6.94 -6.19 6.90
N ASN A 58 -8.23 -6.38 6.60
CA ASN A 58 -8.94 -5.62 5.57
C ASN A 58 -8.94 -4.12 5.90
N PHE A 59 -9.12 -3.76 7.17
CA PHE A 59 -9.04 -2.37 7.64
C PHE A 59 -7.68 -1.74 7.34
N LEU A 60 -6.59 -2.45 7.63
CA LEU A 60 -5.24 -1.97 7.33
C LEU A 60 -5.00 -1.80 5.82
N GLY A 61 -5.47 -2.74 4.99
CA GLY A 61 -5.41 -2.61 3.54
C GLY A 61 -6.18 -1.38 3.05
N THR A 62 -7.48 -1.34 3.32
CA THR A 62 -8.35 -0.26 2.87
C THR A 62 -7.90 1.12 3.37
N LEU A 63 -7.44 1.24 4.62
CA LEU A 63 -6.95 2.51 5.14
C LEU A 63 -5.69 2.98 4.40
N ALA A 64 -4.79 2.06 4.05
CA ALA A 64 -3.62 2.38 3.26
C ALA A 64 -4.02 2.91 1.87
N ASP A 65 -5.01 2.29 1.24
CA ASP A 65 -5.55 2.72 -0.06
C ASP A 65 -6.15 4.13 0.03
N ILE A 66 -6.95 4.40 1.07
CA ILE A 66 -7.55 5.73 1.32
C ILE A 66 -6.43 6.77 1.44
N VAL A 67 -5.40 6.48 2.23
CA VAL A 67 -4.32 7.42 2.52
C VAL A 67 -3.50 7.71 1.27
N CYS A 68 -3.13 6.69 0.51
CA CYS A 68 -2.43 6.84 -0.77
C CYS A 68 -3.26 7.63 -1.79
N ALA A 69 -4.55 7.33 -1.92
CA ALA A 69 -5.44 8.09 -2.81
C ALA A 69 -5.55 9.56 -2.41
N ARG A 70 -5.68 9.85 -1.12
CA ARG A 70 -5.73 11.23 -0.60
C ARG A 70 -4.41 11.95 -0.81
N LEU A 71 -3.28 11.26 -0.65
CA LEU A 71 -1.94 11.81 -0.91
C LEU A 71 -1.78 12.18 -2.38
N LEU A 72 -2.09 11.26 -3.30
CA LEU A 72 -2.03 11.48 -4.75
C LEU A 72 -2.94 12.65 -5.17
N LYS A 73 -4.21 12.67 -4.72
CA LYS A 73 -5.16 13.77 -4.97
C LYS A 73 -4.61 15.11 -4.49
N ALA A 74 -4.07 15.15 -3.27
CA ALA A 74 -3.51 16.38 -2.71
C ALA A 74 -2.29 16.87 -3.49
N TYR A 75 -1.42 15.95 -3.89
CA TYR A 75 -0.24 16.26 -4.71
C TYR A 75 -0.66 16.79 -6.08
N PHE A 76 -1.52 16.09 -6.82
CA PHE A 76 -1.97 16.55 -8.15
C PHE A 76 -2.69 17.89 -8.09
N LYS A 77 -3.56 18.09 -7.09
CA LYS A 77 -4.21 19.39 -6.87
C LYS A 77 -3.22 20.51 -6.61
N LYS A 78 -2.22 20.28 -5.74
CA LYS A 78 -1.19 21.27 -5.41
C LYS A 78 -0.34 21.65 -6.62
N HIS A 79 -0.10 20.70 -7.52
CA HIS A 79 0.74 20.90 -8.71
C HIS A 79 -0.07 21.18 -9.99
N HIS A 80 -1.38 21.44 -9.86
CA HIS A 80 -2.28 21.72 -10.99
C HIS A 80 -2.22 20.65 -12.10
N LEU A 81 -2.15 19.37 -11.70
CA LEU A 81 -2.14 18.24 -12.61
C LEU A 81 -3.58 17.73 -12.78
N ASP A 82 -4.04 17.67 -14.03
CA ASP A 82 -5.37 17.18 -14.40
C ASP A 82 -5.40 15.65 -14.44
N ILE A 83 -5.30 15.04 -13.26
CA ILE A 83 -5.29 13.59 -13.07
C ILE A 83 -6.40 13.23 -12.08
N CYS A 84 -7.37 12.47 -12.55
CA CYS A 84 -8.43 11.91 -11.70
C CYS A 84 -7.89 10.69 -10.95
N VAL A 85 -8.22 10.59 -9.65
CA VAL A 85 -7.80 9.49 -8.78
C VAL A 85 -9.04 8.77 -8.25
N THR A 86 -9.20 7.52 -8.64
CA THR A 86 -10.36 6.70 -8.30
C THR A 86 -9.91 5.45 -7.57
N ARG A 87 -10.46 5.20 -6.38
CA ARG A 87 -10.29 3.93 -5.66
C ARG A 87 -11.39 2.97 -6.08
N TYR A 88 -11.07 1.69 -6.28
CA TYR A 88 -12.07 0.71 -6.68
C TYR A 88 -13.17 0.53 -5.63
N ASP A 89 -12.80 0.45 -4.35
CA ASP A 89 -13.73 0.33 -3.23
C ASP A 89 -14.78 1.45 -3.15
N ASP A 90 -14.50 2.62 -3.74
CA ASP A 90 -15.42 3.77 -3.73
C ASP A 90 -16.39 3.75 -4.93
N VAL A 91 -16.15 2.92 -5.95
CA VAL A 91 -16.93 2.89 -7.21
C VAL A 91 -17.44 1.49 -7.59
N ARG A 92 -17.05 0.46 -6.87
CA ARG A 92 -17.49 -0.92 -7.10
C ARG A 92 -19.01 -1.06 -6.88
N THR A 93 -19.64 -1.98 -7.61
CA THR A 93 -21.10 -2.18 -7.62
C THR A 93 -21.52 -3.58 -7.20
N ASP A 94 -20.56 -4.43 -6.87
CA ASP A 94 -20.69 -5.86 -6.59
C ASP A 94 -20.79 -6.16 -5.07
N ASP A 95 -20.96 -5.15 -4.23
CA ASP A 95 -21.05 -5.28 -2.76
C ASP A 95 -19.95 -6.18 -2.14
N PHE A 96 -18.72 -6.05 -2.65
CA PHE A 96 -17.54 -6.77 -2.16
C PHE A 96 -17.56 -8.30 -2.42
N GLU A 97 -18.38 -8.77 -3.36
CA GLU A 97 -18.46 -10.18 -3.74
C GLU A 97 -17.34 -10.63 -4.68
N ASP A 98 -16.93 -9.77 -5.61
CA ASP A 98 -15.85 -10.05 -6.55
C ASP A 98 -14.49 -9.59 -6.02
N HIS A 99 -13.43 -10.14 -6.62
CA HIS A 99 -12.06 -9.68 -6.37
C HIS A 99 -11.85 -8.26 -6.89
N ASP A 100 -11.04 -7.48 -6.17
CA ASP A 100 -10.69 -6.12 -6.53
C ASP A 100 -9.97 -6.10 -7.90
N GLN A 101 -10.44 -5.26 -8.83
CA GLN A 101 -9.83 -5.16 -10.15
C GLN A 101 -8.55 -4.29 -10.14
N TYR A 102 -8.48 -3.34 -9.20
CA TYR A 102 -7.38 -2.44 -8.94
C TYR A 102 -7.54 -1.79 -7.56
N ASP A 103 -6.47 -1.29 -6.97
CA ASP A 103 -6.58 -0.48 -5.75
C ASP A 103 -6.93 0.96 -6.09
N ILE A 104 -6.10 1.57 -6.96
CA ILE A 104 -6.29 2.92 -7.48
C ILE A 104 -6.14 2.94 -9.00
N LYS A 105 -7.02 3.69 -9.65
CA LYS A 105 -6.92 4.09 -11.05
C LYS A 105 -6.63 5.58 -11.15
N LEU A 106 -5.63 5.91 -11.94
CA LEU A 106 -5.29 7.27 -12.34
C LEU A 106 -5.76 7.48 -13.77
N SER A 107 -6.66 8.44 -13.99
CA SER A 107 -7.17 8.76 -15.32
C SER A 107 -6.70 10.15 -15.73
N SER A 108 -6.02 10.24 -16.87
CA SER A 108 -5.51 11.50 -17.43
C SER A 108 -5.66 11.45 -18.95
N GLN A 109 -6.35 12.45 -19.53
CA GLN A 109 -6.46 12.63 -20.99
C GLN A 109 -6.83 11.35 -21.77
N GLY A 110 -7.78 10.56 -21.23
CA GLY A 110 -8.27 9.33 -21.87
C GLY A 110 -7.41 8.09 -21.65
N ARG A 111 -6.32 8.18 -20.87
CA ARG A 111 -5.50 7.03 -20.46
C ARG A 111 -5.71 6.69 -19.00
N ASP A 112 -5.69 5.39 -18.72
CA ASP A 112 -5.87 4.83 -17.38
C ASP A 112 -4.58 4.12 -16.94
N TYR A 113 -4.06 4.49 -15.78
CA TYR A 113 -2.92 3.85 -15.13
C TYR A 113 -3.37 3.23 -13.81
N LEU A 114 -3.13 1.94 -13.66
CA LEU A 114 -3.43 1.22 -12.42
C LEU A 114 -2.25 1.35 -11.45
N VAL A 115 -2.57 1.58 -10.18
CA VAL A 115 -1.62 1.69 -9.09
C VAL A 115 -1.94 0.59 -8.09
N GLU A 116 -0.92 -0.19 -7.77
CA GLU A 116 -0.96 -1.23 -6.75
C GLU A 116 -0.47 -0.68 -5.41
N ILE A 117 -1.13 -1.04 -4.31
CA ILE A 117 -0.81 -0.59 -2.96
C ILE A 117 -0.55 -1.79 -2.08
N ARG A 118 0.68 -1.91 -1.58
CA ARG A 118 1.08 -3.06 -0.77
C ARG A 118 1.48 -2.66 0.63
N SER A 119 0.49 -2.64 1.51
CA SER A 119 0.71 -2.35 2.91
C SER A 119 1.39 -3.50 3.66
N SER A 120 2.13 -3.18 4.72
CA SER A 120 2.73 -4.17 5.63
C SER A 120 2.82 -3.62 7.05
N VAL A 121 2.95 -4.49 8.05
CA VAL A 121 3.00 -4.10 9.46
C VAL A 121 4.34 -4.49 10.07
N CYS A 122 5.10 -3.50 10.52
CA CYS A 122 6.36 -3.66 11.24
C CYS A 122 6.12 -3.51 12.74
N ILE A 123 6.25 -4.63 13.48
CA ILE A 123 5.97 -4.69 14.93
C ILE A 123 7.20 -5.04 15.78
N TYR A 124 8.38 -5.15 15.15
CA TYR A 124 9.54 -5.82 15.75
C TYR A 124 10.89 -5.18 15.44
N MET A 125 10.95 -4.01 14.80
CA MET A 125 12.21 -3.29 14.57
C MET A 125 11.98 -1.79 14.48
N PRO A 126 13.00 -0.95 14.73
CA PRO A 126 12.83 0.50 14.60
C PRO A 126 12.62 0.91 13.14
N LEU A 127 11.97 2.06 12.96
CA LEU A 127 11.58 2.58 11.64
C LEU A 127 12.79 2.73 10.69
N ASN A 128 13.93 3.19 11.19
CA ASN A 128 15.16 3.35 10.40
C ASN A 128 15.71 2.03 9.87
N SER A 129 15.74 0.98 10.70
CA SER A 129 16.16 -0.36 10.29
C SER A 129 15.16 -0.96 9.31
N MET A 130 13.86 -0.72 9.51
CA MET A 130 12.83 -1.17 8.58
C MET A 130 13.06 -0.60 7.18
N ILE A 131 13.24 0.73 7.04
CA ILE A 131 13.50 1.37 5.74
C ILE A 131 14.74 0.78 5.04
N ARG A 132 15.81 0.46 5.79
CA ARG A 132 17.04 -0.09 5.22
C ARG A 132 16.98 -1.55 4.80
N ASN A 133 16.07 -2.34 5.38
CA ASN A 133 16.08 -3.80 5.23
C ASN A 133 14.84 -4.36 4.53
N TRP A 134 13.79 -3.56 4.36
CA TRP A 134 12.55 -4.01 3.74
C TRP A 134 12.47 -3.62 2.27
N GLN A 135 11.59 -4.32 1.57
CA GLN A 135 11.40 -4.21 0.14
C GLN A 135 10.08 -3.53 -0.22
N ILE A 136 10.08 -2.86 -1.37
CA ILE A 136 8.90 -2.60 -2.19
C ILE A 136 8.53 -3.90 -2.91
N LEU A 137 7.25 -4.23 -2.87
CA LEU A 137 6.73 -5.47 -3.44
C LEU A 137 6.09 -5.18 -4.80
N GLY A 138 6.73 -5.65 -5.86
CA GLY A 138 6.26 -5.63 -7.25
C GLY A 138 5.48 -6.91 -7.62
N PRO A 139 5.20 -7.13 -8.92
CA PRO A 139 4.29 -8.20 -9.35
C PRO A 139 4.73 -9.57 -8.83
N TYR A 140 3.76 -10.45 -8.60
CA TYR A 140 4.04 -11.82 -8.16
C TYR A 140 3.52 -12.89 -9.11
N ALA A 141 4.25 -13.99 -9.15
CA ALA A 141 3.79 -15.24 -9.76
C ALA A 141 3.32 -16.18 -8.66
N SER A 142 2.06 -16.64 -8.74
CA SER A 142 1.57 -17.69 -7.86
C SER A 142 1.96 -19.04 -8.43
N SER A 143 2.80 -19.79 -7.70
CA SER A 143 3.16 -21.16 -8.08
C SER A 143 1.97 -22.12 -8.06
N VAL A 144 0.92 -21.79 -7.30
CA VAL A 144 -0.30 -22.61 -7.15
C VAL A 144 -1.23 -22.46 -8.36
N LYS A 145 -1.34 -21.25 -8.92
CA LYS A 145 -2.23 -20.98 -10.06
C LYS A 145 -1.49 -20.96 -11.41
N GLY A 146 -0.16 -20.90 -11.42
CA GLY A 146 0.63 -20.76 -12.65
C GLY A 146 0.37 -19.44 -13.39
N VAL A 147 -0.26 -18.47 -12.72
CA VAL A 147 -0.63 -17.17 -13.29
C VAL A 147 0.26 -16.11 -12.66
N THR A 148 0.96 -15.36 -13.52
CA THR A 148 1.60 -14.10 -13.16
C THR A 148 0.53 -13.05 -13.02
N GLU A 149 0.53 -12.34 -11.90
CA GLU A 149 -0.32 -11.16 -11.71
C GLU A 149 -0.11 -10.16 -12.86
N THR A 150 -1.19 -9.52 -13.31
CA THR A 150 -1.10 -8.46 -14.31
C THR A 150 -0.22 -7.32 -13.77
N GLU A 151 0.90 -7.09 -14.43
CA GLU A 151 1.82 -6.03 -14.04
C GLU A 151 1.15 -4.66 -14.07
N LYS A 152 1.40 -3.85 -13.04
CA LYS A 152 0.85 -2.51 -12.88
C LYS A 152 1.96 -1.48 -13.11
N PRO A 153 1.68 -0.32 -13.72
CA PRO A 153 2.67 0.73 -13.90
C PRO A 153 3.37 1.18 -12.61
N PHE A 154 2.64 1.21 -11.50
CA PHE A 154 3.10 1.77 -10.23
C PHE A 154 2.80 0.85 -9.04
N TYR A 155 3.78 0.71 -8.15
CA TYR A 155 3.68 -0.03 -6.89
C TYR A 155 4.03 0.89 -5.73
N LEU A 156 3.07 1.13 -4.84
CA LEU A 156 3.18 2.01 -3.69
C LEU A 156 3.35 1.22 -2.40
N ARG A 157 4.19 1.72 -1.51
CA ARG A 157 4.58 1.04 -0.27
C ARG A 157 4.17 1.85 0.97
N PRO A 158 2.93 1.72 1.43
CA PRO A 158 2.56 2.10 2.80
C PRO A 158 3.05 1.06 3.82
N ILE A 159 3.46 1.50 5.00
CA ILE A 159 3.91 0.62 6.09
C ILE A 159 3.35 1.13 7.42
N TYR A 160 2.73 0.23 8.16
CA TYR A 160 2.34 0.44 9.54
C TYR A 160 3.50 0.13 10.47
N HIS A 161 3.83 1.02 11.39
CA HIS A 161 4.89 0.81 12.37
C HIS A 161 4.32 0.91 13.79
N LEU A 162 4.65 -0.08 14.62
CA LEU A 162 4.24 -0.13 16.02
C LEU A 162 5.21 0.69 16.86
N SER A 163 4.71 1.76 17.49
CA SER A 163 5.49 2.60 18.39
C SER A 163 6.10 1.83 19.57
N SER A 164 5.39 0.83 20.10
CA SER A 164 5.82 -0.04 21.20
C SER A 164 6.60 -1.29 20.76
N PHE A 165 7.24 -1.28 19.59
CA PHE A 165 7.91 -2.46 19.04
C PHE A 165 8.95 -3.10 19.99
N GLU A 166 9.67 -2.32 20.81
CA GLU A 166 10.64 -2.88 21.77
C GLU A 166 9.98 -3.68 22.89
N GLU A 167 8.83 -3.22 23.39
CA GLU A 167 8.04 -3.99 24.36
C GLU A 167 7.42 -5.22 23.68
N ASN A 168 6.92 -5.05 22.45
CA ASN A 168 6.30 -6.13 21.70
C ASN A 168 7.30 -7.27 21.41
N LYS A 169 8.58 -6.98 21.10
CA LYS A 169 9.63 -8.01 20.95
C LYS A 169 9.76 -8.90 22.19
N LYS A 170 9.58 -8.34 23.38
CA LYS A 170 9.75 -9.06 24.67
C LYS A 170 8.49 -9.82 25.07
N THR A 171 7.33 -9.27 24.75
CA THR A 171 6.04 -9.71 25.31
C THR A 171 5.12 -10.38 24.30
N ASN A 172 5.36 -10.18 23.00
CA ASN A 172 4.53 -10.64 21.89
C ASN A 172 3.04 -10.28 22.06
N LYS A 173 2.76 -9.08 22.56
CA LYS A 173 1.40 -8.60 22.87
C LYS A 173 0.61 -8.13 21.64
N TYR A 174 1.26 -7.84 20.52
CA TYR A 174 0.57 -7.38 19.31
C TYR A 174 -0.46 -8.41 18.83
N GLN A 175 -1.71 -7.98 18.69
CA GLN A 175 -2.80 -8.81 18.18
C GLN A 175 -3.29 -8.31 16.84
N ARG A 176 -3.37 -9.21 15.87
CA ARG A 176 -3.84 -8.94 14.49
C ARG A 176 -5.33 -8.64 14.38
N THR A 177 -6.05 -8.54 15.49
CA THR A 177 -7.50 -8.33 15.61
C THR A 177 -7.88 -6.91 16.03
N SER A 178 -6.90 -6.06 16.38
CA SER A 178 -7.12 -4.79 17.08
C SER A 178 -6.59 -3.55 16.34
N ALA A 179 -6.30 -3.66 15.05
CA ALA A 179 -5.61 -2.60 14.31
C ALA A 179 -6.32 -1.24 14.32
N ASP A 180 -7.65 -1.22 14.27
CA ASP A 180 -8.47 0.00 14.31
C ASP A 180 -8.33 0.73 15.66
N GLU A 181 -8.37 -0.01 16.77
CA GLU A 181 -8.12 0.56 18.10
C GLU A 181 -6.68 1.08 18.23
N MET A 182 -5.69 0.32 17.76
CA MET A 182 -4.28 0.71 17.84
C MET A 182 -3.98 1.97 17.01
N ILE A 183 -4.61 2.12 15.84
CA ILE A 183 -4.53 3.33 15.03
C ILE A 183 -5.20 4.50 15.76
N GLY A 184 -6.39 4.31 16.33
CA GLY A 184 -7.13 5.34 17.06
C GLY A 184 -6.38 5.85 18.30
N ARG A 185 -5.58 4.99 18.95
CA ARG A 185 -4.70 5.33 20.09
C ARG A 185 -3.33 5.89 19.67
N GLY A 186 -3.02 5.87 18.37
CA GLY A 186 -1.72 6.28 17.84
C GLY A 186 -0.58 5.30 18.12
N GLU A 187 -0.88 4.09 18.60
CA GLU A 187 0.10 3.03 18.86
C GLU A 187 0.66 2.45 17.56
N LEU A 188 -0.21 2.29 16.56
CA LEU A 188 0.15 1.89 15.21
C LEU A 188 0.07 3.11 14.30
N GLN A 189 1.14 3.40 13.57
CA GLN A 189 1.25 4.61 12.74
C GLN A 189 1.49 4.24 11.28
N LEU A 190 0.82 4.91 10.36
CA LEU A 190 0.94 4.66 8.92
C LEU A 190 1.94 5.62 8.28
N TYR A 191 2.93 5.05 7.60
CA TYR A 191 3.95 5.75 6.85
C TYR A 191 3.83 5.40 5.37
N PHE A 192 3.85 6.40 4.50
CA PHE A 192 4.09 6.21 3.07
C PHE A 192 5.59 6.33 2.82
N VAL A 193 6.23 5.23 2.46
CA VAL A 193 7.70 5.16 2.36
C VAL A 193 8.22 5.33 0.93
N GLY A 194 7.32 5.54 -0.02
CA GLY A 194 7.65 5.64 -1.45
C GLY A 194 7.07 4.48 -2.26
N GLY A 195 7.79 4.09 -3.31
CA GLY A 195 7.36 3.05 -4.22
C GLY A 195 8.30 2.86 -5.40
N ALA A 196 7.83 2.15 -6.41
CA ALA A 196 8.59 1.94 -7.65
C ALA A 196 7.65 1.91 -8.85
N THR A 197 8.19 2.27 -10.01
CA THR A 197 7.55 1.94 -11.29
C THR A 197 7.86 0.49 -11.65
N ASN A 198 7.03 -0.12 -12.50
CA ASN A 198 7.35 -1.45 -13.04
C ASN A 198 8.72 -1.43 -13.73
N ALA A 199 9.04 -0.39 -14.51
CA ALA A 199 10.33 -0.27 -15.18
C ALA A 199 11.53 -0.34 -14.19
N ILE A 200 11.44 0.31 -13.03
CA ILE A 200 12.48 0.25 -12.00
C ILE A 200 12.56 -1.15 -11.39
N LEU A 201 11.42 -1.78 -11.10
CA LEU A 201 11.36 -3.16 -10.59
C LEU A 201 11.97 -4.15 -11.58
N GLN A 202 11.72 -4.00 -12.88
CA GLN A 202 12.32 -4.87 -13.90
C GLN A 202 13.83 -4.61 -14.02
N ALA A 203 14.27 -3.35 -14.00
CA ALA A 203 15.69 -3.02 -14.18
C ALA A 203 16.58 -3.35 -12.98
N LYS A 204 16.09 -3.13 -11.76
CA LYS A 204 16.89 -3.22 -10.52
C LYS A 204 16.39 -4.27 -9.54
N GLY A 205 15.17 -4.76 -9.70
CA GLY A 205 14.58 -5.69 -8.76
C GLY A 205 15.21 -7.08 -8.85
N ARG A 206 14.92 -7.88 -7.84
CA ARG A 206 15.26 -9.31 -7.77
C ARG A 206 13.99 -10.11 -7.55
N ASN A 207 14.02 -11.40 -7.90
CA ASN A 207 12.95 -12.29 -7.50
C ASN A 207 13.22 -12.79 -6.09
N GLU A 208 12.20 -12.77 -5.25
CA GLU A 208 12.30 -13.24 -3.87
C GLU A 208 11.08 -14.09 -3.53
N ALA A 209 11.36 -15.26 -2.93
CA ALA A 209 10.32 -16.17 -2.51
C ALA A 209 9.48 -15.51 -1.40
N GLY A 210 8.16 -15.57 -1.54
CA GLY A 210 7.20 -15.06 -0.60
C GLY A 210 7.36 -15.67 0.79
N GLN A 211 7.96 -16.85 0.92
CA GLN A 211 8.28 -17.44 2.22
C GLN A 211 9.28 -16.58 3.00
N GLU A 212 10.32 -16.07 2.32
CA GLU A 212 11.31 -15.15 2.89
C GLU A 212 10.66 -13.81 3.25
N LEU A 213 9.68 -13.37 2.45
CA LEU A 213 8.91 -12.13 2.67
C LEU A 213 7.73 -12.29 3.63
N LYS A 214 7.48 -13.50 4.16
CA LYS A 214 6.28 -13.87 4.95
C LYS A 214 4.94 -13.62 4.21
N GLN A 215 4.97 -13.66 2.88
CA GLN A 215 3.85 -13.56 1.94
C GLN A 215 3.37 -14.92 1.38
N GLY A 216 3.90 -16.05 1.87
CA GLY A 216 3.45 -17.39 1.51
C GLY A 216 4.09 -17.96 0.23
N ASN A 217 3.37 -18.83 -0.48
CA ASN A 217 3.90 -19.57 -1.65
C ASN A 217 3.70 -18.77 -2.97
N ALA A 218 4.31 -17.60 -3.06
CA ALA A 218 4.39 -16.81 -4.29
C ALA A 218 5.83 -16.35 -4.50
N GLU A 219 6.21 -16.01 -5.72
CA GLU A 219 7.51 -15.38 -6.01
C GLU A 219 7.25 -13.93 -6.41
N PHE A 220 7.85 -12.99 -5.69
CA PHE A 220 7.65 -11.55 -5.92
C PHE A 220 8.86 -10.97 -6.63
N ARG A 221 8.63 -10.06 -7.56
CA ARG A 221 9.66 -9.10 -7.96
C ARG A 221 9.76 -8.04 -6.87
N VAL A 222 10.91 -7.91 -6.23
CA VAL A 222 11.12 -6.99 -5.11
C VAL A 222 12.29 -6.05 -5.37
N LEU A 223 12.26 -4.91 -4.70
CA LEU A 223 13.33 -3.91 -4.71
C LEU A 223 13.49 -3.39 -3.28
N ASP A 224 14.71 -3.24 -2.78
CA ASP A 224 14.89 -2.65 -1.45
C ASP A 224 14.34 -1.21 -1.44
N ILE A 225 13.70 -0.80 -0.35
CA ILE A 225 13.02 0.50 -0.27
C ILE A 225 13.98 1.64 -0.64
N THR A 226 15.24 1.53 -0.18
CA THR A 226 16.30 2.51 -0.43
C THR A 226 16.81 2.55 -1.87
N ASP A 227 16.54 1.53 -2.68
CA ASP A 227 16.88 1.51 -4.11
C ASP A 227 15.69 1.92 -5.00
N GLY A 228 14.51 2.09 -4.38
CA GLY A 228 13.29 2.60 -5.00
C GLY A 228 13.23 4.12 -5.06
N LEU A 229 12.03 4.63 -5.29
CA LEU A 229 11.72 6.05 -5.24
C LEU A 229 11.21 6.37 -3.83
N ASP A 230 11.74 7.43 -3.23
CA ASP A 230 11.22 7.93 -1.96
C ASP A 230 9.79 8.49 -2.08
N ALA A 231 9.22 8.94 -0.97
CA ALA A 231 7.85 9.43 -0.95
C ALA A 231 7.59 10.65 -1.85
N LYS A 232 8.58 11.50 -2.09
CA LYS A 232 8.46 12.66 -2.97
C LYS A 232 8.71 12.25 -4.42
N GLU A 233 9.79 11.53 -4.67
CA GLU A 233 10.21 11.11 -6.00
C GLU A 233 9.12 10.29 -6.70
N VAL A 234 8.46 9.37 -5.98
CA VAL A 234 7.39 8.56 -6.57
C VAL A 234 6.18 9.39 -6.98
N LEU A 235 5.81 10.42 -6.21
CA LEU A 235 4.72 11.33 -6.54
C LEU A 235 5.08 12.18 -7.76
N GLU A 236 6.33 12.64 -7.84
CA GLU A 236 6.86 13.38 -8.99
C GLU A 236 6.85 12.52 -10.26
N VAL A 237 7.35 11.29 -10.18
CA VAL A 237 7.39 10.35 -11.31
C VAL A 237 5.99 10.01 -11.80
N ILE A 238 5.05 9.70 -10.90
CA ILE A 238 3.65 9.44 -11.29
C ILE A 238 3.05 10.66 -11.98
N GLY A 239 3.23 11.87 -11.40
CA GLY A 239 2.73 13.11 -11.97
C GLY A 239 3.34 13.44 -13.33
N GLN A 240 4.62 13.10 -13.55
CA GLN A 240 5.31 13.30 -14.82
C GLN A 240 4.88 12.28 -15.88
N ILE A 241 4.75 11.00 -15.56
CA ILE A 241 4.40 9.96 -16.54
C ILE A 241 2.97 10.18 -17.04
N ALA A 242 2.05 10.49 -16.13
CA ALA A 242 0.69 10.87 -16.49
C ALA A 242 0.60 12.16 -17.33
N LYS A 243 1.70 12.91 -17.47
CA LYS A 243 1.84 14.12 -18.28
C LYS A 243 2.71 13.96 -19.54
N LYS A 244 3.78 13.15 -19.53
CA LYS A 244 4.81 13.11 -20.60
C LYS A 244 4.38 12.30 -21.82
N GLU A 245 3.55 11.28 -21.68
CA GLU A 245 3.07 10.54 -22.86
C GLU A 245 2.06 11.32 -23.72
N PHE A 246 1.78 12.57 -23.34
CA PHE A 246 1.03 13.57 -24.10
C PHE A 246 1.91 14.34 -25.10
N ALA A 247 3.13 14.72 -24.71
CA ALA A 247 4.02 15.51 -25.58
C ALA A 247 4.60 14.69 -26.75
N GLY A 248 4.49 13.35 -26.69
CA GLY A 248 4.88 12.44 -27.76
C GLY A 248 3.81 12.25 -28.85
N SER A 249 2.57 12.71 -28.65
CA SER A 249 1.47 12.58 -29.61
C SER A 249 1.13 13.88 -30.36
N GLU A 250 1.91 14.95 -30.16
CA GLU A 250 1.80 16.20 -30.93
C GLU A 250 2.80 16.27 -32.11
N ASN A 251 3.54 15.19 -32.39
CA ASN A 251 4.51 15.10 -33.49
C ASN A 251 4.39 13.81 -34.34
N GLU A 252 3.18 13.24 -34.45
CA GLU A 252 2.86 12.25 -35.49
C GLU A 252 1.75 12.75 -36.41
#